data_AF-A0A8G1ZDV2-F1
#
_entry.id   AF-A0A8G1ZDV2-F1
#
_cell.length_a   1.000
_cell.length_b   1.000
_cell.length_c   1.000
_cell.angle_alpha   90.00
_cell.angle_beta   90.00
_cell.angle_gamma   90.00
#
_symmetry.space_group_name_H-M   'P 1'
#
loop_
_entity.id
_entity.type
_entity.pdbx_description
1 polymer ?
#
loop_
_entity_poly.entity_id
_entity_poly.type
_entity_poly.pdbx_seq_one_letter_code
_entity_poly.pdbx_strand_id
1 'polypeptide(L)'
;ILGMVADMELKFIKDRQRAGIEAARAEGVYKGRKKNVDDDEIRRRLAAGASKARVARDLKVSRMTVYRALDIIPSQTKLPEKPPTASIALHLIIENFNKRGRGRKPARERIEAMLERDYAMVKNGNCDYKLTVAYDPDPDGISLDEEIQSLLSEMFNIAESYNCSMEADIYEVGGQQRSW
;
A
#
# COMPACT_ATOMS: atom_id res chain seq x y z
N ILE A 1 11.10 48.44 29.50
CA ILE A 1 12.31 47.71 29.93
C ILE A 1 11.96 46.42 30.68
N LEU A 2 11.01 46.43 31.63
CA LEU A 2 10.63 45.26 32.44
C LEU A 2 10.15 44.01 31.65
N GLY A 3 9.43 44.20 30.53
CA GLY A 3 8.95 43.08 29.71
C GLY A 3 10.05 42.27 29.00
N MET A 4 11.15 42.92 28.60
CA MET A 4 12.27 42.23 27.94
C MET A 4 13.05 41.33 28.91
N VAL A 5 13.11 41.71 30.19
CA VAL A 5 13.74 40.90 31.26
C VAL A 5 12.88 39.69 31.58
N ALA A 6 11.55 39.85 31.68
CA ALA A 6 10.61 38.75 31.89
C ALA A 6 10.66 37.70 30.77
N ASP A 7 10.79 38.13 29.51
CA ASP A 7 10.91 37.21 28.37
C ASP A 7 12.23 36.43 28.38
N MET A 8 13.33 37.05 28.83
CA MET A 8 14.62 36.37 28.97
C MET A 8 14.58 35.33 30.09
N GLU A 9 14.05 35.68 31.26
CA GLU A 9 13.91 34.74 32.40
C GLU A 9 13.01 33.55 32.03
N LEU A 10 11.90 33.79 31.34
CA LEU A 10 11.02 32.72 30.87
C LEU A 10 11.72 31.77 29.89
N LYS A 11 12.56 32.30 28.99
CA LYS A 11 13.37 31.48 28.08
C LYS A 11 14.37 30.62 28.85
N PHE A 12 15.11 31.18 29.80
CA PHE A 12 16.05 30.42 30.64
C PHE A 12 15.38 29.29 31.42
N ILE A 13 14.18 29.51 31.97
CA ILE A 13 13.42 28.48 32.69
C ILE A 13 13.02 27.34 31.74
N LYS A 14 12.52 27.66 30.54
CA LYS A 14 12.14 26.67 29.53
C LYS A 14 13.32 25.87 29.00
N ASP A 15 14.47 26.51 28.81
CA ASP A 15 15.69 25.86 28.34
C ASP A 15 16.22 24.87 29.38
N ARG A 16 16.20 25.24 30.66
CA ARG A 16 16.55 24.33 31.76
C ARG A 16 15.54 23.18 31.88
N GLN A 17 14.24 23.46 31.73
CA GLN A 17 13.20 22.43 31.75
C GLN A 17 13.39 21.43 30.60
N ARG A 18 13.73 21.93 29.40
CA ARG A 18 14.02 21.09 28.24
C ARG A 18 15.21 20.19 28.49
N ALA A 19 16.32 20.73 28.98
CA ALA A 19 17.51 19.95 29.32
C ALA A 19 17.19 18.86 30.37
N GLY A 20 16.34 19.18 31.36
CA GLY A 20 15.87 18.19 32.34
C GLY A 20 14.97 17.11 31.74
N ILE A 21 14.04 17.47 30.85
CA ILE A 21 13.19 16.51 30.13
C ILE A 21 14.03 15.61 29.23
N GLU A 22 15.03 16.16 28.54
CA GLU A 22 15.94 15.41 27.67
C GLU A 22 16.76 14.40 28.47
N ALA A 23 17.32 14.79 29.61
CA ALA A 23 18.03 13.88 30.51
C ALA A 23 17.11 12.74 31.01
N ALA A 24 15.91 13.07 31.50
CA ALA A 24 14.95 12.06 31.98
C ALA A 24 14.37 11.18 30.86
N ARG A 25 14.29 11.69 29.62
CA ARG A 25 13.97 10.86 28.44
C ARG A 25 15.11 9.90 28.10
N ALA A 26 16.37 10.34 28.18
CA ALA A 26 17.54 9.48 27.97
C ALA A 26 17.62 8.36 29.01
N GLU A 27 17.23 8.63 30.26
CA GLU A 27 17.09 7.63 31.33
C GLU A 27 15.82 6.76 31.21
N GLY A 28 14.97 7.02 30.21
CA GLY A 28 13.75 6.23 29.95
C GLY A 28 12.67 6.37 31.02
N VAL A 29 12.70 7.44 31.83
CA VAL A 29 11.73 7.70 32.90
C VAL A 29 10.34 7.98 32.32
N TYR A 30 10.26 8.71 31.22
CA TYR A 30 9.00 9.07 30.57
C TYR A 30 8.51 7.96 29.62
N LYS A 31 7.80 6.98 30.18
CA LYS A 31 7.18 5.86 29.42
C LYS A 31 5.74 6.14 28.96
N GLY A 32 5.32 7.40 28.99
CA GLY A 32 3.95 7.81 28.70
C GLY A 32 2.95 7.36 29.78
N ARG A 33 1.66 7.39 29.43
CA ARG A 33 0.59 6.94 30.32
C ARG A 33 0.66 5.42 30.49
N LYS A 34 0.70 4.95 31.75
CA LYS A 34 0.60 3.51 32.06
C LYS A 34 -0.71 2.96 31.46
N LYS A 35 -0.61 1.94 30.60
CA LYS A 35 -1.77 1.24 30.07
C LYS A 35 -2.49 0.52 31.21
N ASN A 36 -3.82 0.60 31.23
CA ASN A 36 -4.65 -0.03 32.27
C ASN A 36 -5.03 -1.48 31.93
N VAL A 37 -4.75 -1.95 30.71
CA VAL A 37 -5.14 -3.27 30.23
C VAL A 37 -3.95 -3.99 29.64
N ASP A 38 -3.92 -5.29 29.91
CA ASP A 38 -2.95 -6.23 29.39
C ASP A 38 -3.35 -6.67 27.98
N ASP A 39 -2.52 -6.32 27.01
CA ASP A 39 -2.72 -6.65 25.60
C ASP A 39 -2.68 -8.18 25.38
N ASP A 40 -1.92 -8.92 26.21
CA ASP A 40 -1.84 -10.39 26.11
C ASP A 40 -3.13 -11.07 26.54
N GLU A 41 -3.81 -10.54 27.55
CA GLU A 41 -5.12 -11.04 27.98
C GLU A 41 -6.18 -10.81 26.90
N ILE A 42 -6.15 -9.66 26.22
CA ILE A 42 -7.02 -9.40 25.06
C ILE A 42 -6.78 -10.46 23.98
N ARG A 43 -5.51 -10.74 23.65
CA ARG A 43 -5.14 -11.72 22.61
C ARG A 43 -5.58 -13.13 22.99
N ARG A 44 -5.36 -13.56 24.24
CA ARG A 44 -5.79 -14.89 24.73
C ARG A 44 -7.28 -15.11 24.55
N ARG A 45 -8.11 -14.14 24.92
CA ARG A 45 -9.57 -14.26 24.80
C ARG A 45 -10.05 -14.29 23.34
N LEU A 46 -9.41 -13.53 22.46
CA LEU A 46 -9.70 -13.56 21.04
C LEU A 46 -9.28 -14.89 20.40
N ALA A 47 -8.11 -15.44 20.76
CA ALA A 47 -7.66 -16.75 20.32
C ALA A 47 -8.58 -17.89 20.81
N ALA A 48 -9.21 -17.73 21.98
CA ALA A 48 -10.25 -18.62 22.49
C ALA A 48 -11.62 -18.45 21.80
N GLY A 49 -11.71 -17.66 20.72
CA GLY A 49 -12.93 -17.49 19.92
C GLY A 49 -13.93 -16.45 20.45
N ALA A 50 -13.58 -15.65 21.47
CA ALA A 50 -14.45 -14.58 21.93
C ALA A 50 -14.52 -13.45 20.90
N SER A 51 -15.70 -12.83 20.73
CA SER A 51 -15.84 -11.69 19.83
C SER A 51 -15.19 -10.43 20.42
N LYS A 52 -14.65 -9.57 19.55
CA LYS A 52 -13.96 -8.31 19.95
C LYS A 52 -14.86 -7.39 20.80
N ALA A 53 -16.15 -7.35 20.47
CA ALA A 53 -17.14 -6.60 21.23
C ALA A 53 -17.38 -7.16 22.63
N ARG A 54 -17.32 -8.49 22.79
CA ARG A 54 -17.43 -9.16 24.09
C ARG A 54 -16.18 -8.92 24.94
N VAL A 55 -14.99 -9.06 24.36
CA VAL A 55 -13.71 -8.78 25.05
C VAL A 55 -13.64 -7.33 25.53
N ALA A 56 -14.07 -6.37 24.70
CA ALA A 56 -14.11 -4.95 25.08
C ALA A 56 -15.02 -4.70 26.29
N ARG A 57 -16.21 -5.32 26.30
CA ARG A 57 -17.16 -5.23 27.42
C ARG A 57 -16.62 -5.87 28.69
N ASP A 58 -16.07 -7.08 28.58
CA ASP A 58 -15.58 -7.85 29.72
C ASP A 58 -14.36 -7.18 30.39
N LEU A 59 -13.49 -6.55 29.58
CA LEU A 59 -12.31 -5.83 30.07
C LEU A 59 -12.57 -4.34 30.36
N LYS A 60 -13.82 -3.87 30.20
CA LYS A 60 -14.23 -2.46 30.39
C LYS A 60 -13.35 -1.47 29.61
N VAL A 61 -13.01 -1.82 28.36
CA VAL A 61 -12.24 -0.97 27.45
C VAL A 61 -13.04 -0.59 26.21
N SER A 62 -12.59 0.45 25.52
CA SER A 62 -13.14 0.78 24.21
C SER A 62 -12.81 -0.33 23.21
N ARG A 63 -13.70 -0.53 22.22
CA ARG A 63 -13.42 -1.42 21.06
C ARG A 63 -12.08 -1.06 20.40
N MET A 64 -11.75 0.22 20.31
CA MET A 64 -10.48 0.71 19.77
C MET A 64 -9.24 0.19 20.53
N THR A 65 -9.35 0.01 21.85
CA THR A 65 -8.25 -0.57 22.66
C THR A 65 -8.01 -2.03 22.28
N VAL A 66 -9.09 -2.79 22.04
CA VAL A 66 -9.02 -4.18 21.56
C VAL A 66 -8.38 -4.27 20.18
N TYR A 67 -8.74 -3.36 19.26
CA TYR A 67 -8.10 -3.29 17.94
C TYR A 67 -6.61 -2.94 18.04
N ARG A 68 -6.22 -1.96 18.87
CA ARG A 68 -4.81 -1.60 19.09
C ARG A 68 -3.97 -2.72 19.70
N ALA A 69 -4.56 -3.57 20.54
CA ALA A 69 -3.87 -4.73 21.12
C ALA A 69 -3.56 -5.81 20.05
N LEU A 70 -4.39 -5.88 19.00
CA LEU A 70 -4.16 -6.72 17.81
C LEU A 70 -3.13 -6.12 16.86
N ASP A 71 -3.10 -4.79 16.74
CA ASP A 71 -2.19 -4.05 15.85
C ASP A 71 -0.70 -4.16 16.24
N ILE A 72 -0.40 -4.54 17.50
CA ILE A 72 0.96 -4.79 18.00
C ILE A 72 1.45 -6.21 17.67
N ILE A 73 0.66 -7.01 16.95
CA ILE A 73 1.20 -8.14 16.21
C ILE A 73 1.80 -7.50 14.94
N PRO A 74 3.13 -7.33 14.80
CA PRO A 74 3.67 -7.39 13.45
C PRO A 74 3.21 -8.75 12.96
N SER A 75 2.30 -8.75 12.01
CA SER A 75 1.77 -9.94 11.37
C SER A 75 2.92 -10.94 11.27
N GLN A 76 2.85 -12.05 12.00
CA GLN A 76 3.63 -13.24 11.63
C GLN A 76 3.01 -13.83 10.36
N THR A 77 2.76 -12.99 9.37
CA THR A 77 2.91 -13.37 7.99
C THR A 77 4.37 -13.01 7.75
N LYS A 78 5.21 -13.99 7.42
CA LYS A 78 6.42 -13.65 6.67
C LYS A 78 5.91 -12.91 5.45
N LEU A 79 5.88 -11.57 5.47
CA LEU A 79 5.78 -10.80 4.25
C LEU A 79 6.91 -11.37 3.39
N PRO A 80 6.63 -11.88 2.19
CA PRO A 80 7.73 -12.04 1.27
C PRO A 80 8.35 -10.64 1.16
N GLU A 81 9.66 -10.53 1.39
CA GLU A 81 10.41 -9.25 1.39
C GLU A 81 10.32 -8.51 0.04
N LYS A 82 9.57 -9.08 -0.90
CA LYS A 82 9.09 -8.54 -2.16
C LYS A 82 7.60 -8.91 -2.26
N PRO A 83 6.68 -7.97 -2.58
CA PRO A 83 5.29 -8.35 -2.88
C PRO A 83 5.30 -9.50 -3.89
N PRO A 84 4.41 -10.51 -3.78
CA PRO A 84 4.39 -11.59 -4.75
C PRO A 84 4.17 -10.96 -6.13
N THR A 85 5.20 -11.03 -6.97
CA THR A 85 5.20 -10.47 -8.31
C THR A 85 4.96 -11.59 -9.31
N ALA A 86 3.89 -11.49 -10.10
CA ALA A 86 3.69 -12.33 -11.27
C ALA A 86 4.46 -11.74 -12.47
N SER A 87 5.12 -12.61 -13.23
CA SER A 87 5.64 -12.25 -14.55
C SER A 87 4.57 -12.56 -15.58
N ILE A 88 4.18 -11.58 -16.38
CA ILE A 88 3.09 -11.71 -17.34
C ILE A 88 3.59 -11.35 -18.74
N ALA A 89 3.15 -12.09 -19.75
CA ALA A 89 3.31 -11.74 -21.16
C ALA A 89 2.03 -11.07 -21.66
N LEU A 90 2.17 -9.87 -22.22
CA LEU A 90 1.11 -9.09 -22.83
C LEU A 90 1.39 -8.99 -24.34
N HIS A 91 0.44 -9.44 -25.16
CA HIS A 91 0.38 -9.12 -26.58
C HIS A 91 -0.59 -7.96 -26.78
N LEU A 92 -0.13 -6.82 -27.30
CA LEU A 92 -0.95 -5.61 -27.46
C LEU A 92 -0.99 -5.12 -28.91
N ILE A 93 -2.19 -5.17 -29.48
CA ILE A 93 -2.53 -4.62 -30.79
C ILE A 93 -3.33 -3.34 -30.59
N ILE A 94 -2.95 -2.29 -31.31
CA ILE A 94 -3.64 -0.99 -31.30
C ILE A 94 -3.90 -0.63 -32.75
N GLU A 95 -5.15 -0.34 -33.07
CA GLU A 95 -5.60 0.05 -34.40
C GLU A 95 -6.38 1.35 -34.35
N ASN A 96 -6.32 2.15 -35.41
CA ASN A 96 -7.17 3.33 -35.50
C ASN A 96 -8.58 2.90 -35.90
N PHE A 97 -9.62 3.53 -35.36
CA PHE A 97 -10.99 3.33 -35.87
C PHE A 97 -11.14 3.75 -37.34
N ASN A 98 -10.30 4.67 -37.81
CA ASN A 98 -10.32 5.17 -39.19
C ASN A 98 -8.98 4.95 -39.90
N LYS A 99 -9.01 4.59 -41.19
CA LYS A 99 -7.82 4.33 -42.03
C LYS A 99 -6.81 5.51 -42.12
N ARG A 100 -7.26 6.73 -41.86
CA ARG A 100 -6.43 7.96 -41.86
C ARG A 100 -6.10 8.47 -40.45
N GLY A 101 -6.42 7.70 -39.42
CA GLY A 101 -6.17 8.07 -38.02
C GLY A 101 -4.68 8.24 -37.73
N ARG A 102 -4.35 9.23 -36.90
CA ARG A 102 -2.97 9.50 -36.44
C ARG A 102 -2.76 9.08 -34.98
N GLY A 103 -3.77 8.48 -34.35
CA GLY A 103 -3.80 8.14 -32.93
C GLY A 103 -2.99 6.91 -32.56
N ARG A 104 -2.83 5.93 -33.47
CA ARG A 104 -2.18 4.64 -33.20
C ARG A 104 -0.80 4.75 -32.55
N LYS A 105 0.07 5.60 -33.10
CA LYS A 105 1.44 5.79 -32.59
C LYS A 105 1.45 6.46 -31.21
N PRO A 106 0.84 7.65 -31.01
CA PRO A 106 0.82 8.28 -29.70
C PRO A 106 0.05 7.48 -28.64
N ALA A 107 -0.99 6.73 -29.01
CA ALA A 107 -1.68 5.80 -28.11
C ALA A 107 -0.74 4.70 -27.62
N ARG A 108 0.00 4.06 -28.54
CA ARG A 108 0.99 3.03 -28.20
C ARG A 108 2.08 3.57 -27.28
N GLU A 109 2.66 4.72 -27.61
CA GLU A 109 3.72 5.35 -26.80
C GLU A 109 3.20 5.71 -25.40
N ARG A 110 1.95 6.19 -25.28
CA ARG A 110 1.35 6.53 -23.99
C ARG A 110 1.08 5.31 -23.12
N ILE A 111 0.65 4.20 -23.72
CA ILE A 111 0.45 2.91 -23.04
C ILE A 111 1.80 2.30 -22.65
N GLU A 112 2.78 2.27 -23.56
CA GLU A 112 4.13 1.78 -23.27
C GLU A 112 4.76 2.54 -22.09
N ALA A 113 4.64 3.87 -22.06
CA ALA A 113 5.14 4.69 -20.95
C ALA A 113 4.47 4.39 -19.60
N MET A 114 3.17 4.08 -19.60
CA MET A 114 2.43 3.66 -18.40
C MET A 114 2.91 2.29 -17.93
N LEU A 115 3.02 1.33 -18.85
CA LEU A 115 3.48 -0.02 -18.58
C LEU A 115 4.92 -0.04 -18.04
N GLU A 116 5.81 0.78 -18.57
CA GLU A 116 7.20 0.90 -18.10
C GLU A 116 7.25 1.50 -16.69
N ARG A 117 6.45 2.55 -16.43
CA ARG A 117 6.40 3.24 -15.13
C ARG A 117 5.89 2.35 -14.01
N ASP A 118 4.77 1.66 -14.24
CA ASP A 118 4.00 1.03 -13.17
C ASP A 118 4.27 -0.48 -13.06
N TYR A 119 4.64 -1.13 -14.18
CA TYR A 119 4.76 -2.59 -14.27
C TYR A 119 6.16 -3.05 -14.68
N ALA A 120 7.15 -2.15 -14.67
CA ALA A 120 8.54 -2.43 -15.07
C ALA A 120 8.62 -3.19 -16.41
N MET A 121 7.82 -2.75 -17.38
CA MET A 121 7.66 -3.41 -18.67
C MET A 121 8.99 -3.55 -19.43
N VAL A 122 9.20 -4.73 -20.00
CA VAL A 122 10.29 -5.01 -20.95
C VAL A 122 9.68 -5.38 -22.30
N LYS A 123 10.11 -4.68 -23.36
CA LYS A 123 9.65 -4.94 -24.72
C LYS A 123 10.42 -6.12 -25.33
N ASN A 124 9.70 -7.19 -25.68
CA ASN A 124 10.27 -8.41 -26.26
C ASN A 124 10.02 -8.53 -27.77
N GLY A 125 9.18 -7.66 -28.34
CA GLY A 125 8.82 -7.67 -29.76
C GLY A 125 8.07 -6.41 -30.16
N ASN A 126 7.47 -6.41 -31.35
CA ASN A 126 6.77 -5.23 -31.87
C ASN A 126 5.44 -4.97 -31.14
N CYS A 127 4.80 -6.03 -30.65
CA CYS A 127 3.56 -6.00 -29.87
C CYS A 127 3.63 -6.87 -28.60
N ASP A 128 4.81 -7.42 -28.28
CA ASP A 128 4.99 -8.36 -27.17
C ASP A 128 5.76 -7.70 -26.04
N TYR A 129 5.17 -7.75 -24.86
CA TYR A 129 5.64 -7.08 -23.66
C TYR A 129 5.69 -8.06 -22.51
N LYS A 130 6.70 -7.94 -21.65
CA LYS A 130 6.78 -8.64 -20.38
C LYS A 130 6.56 -7.65 -19.25
N LEU A 131 5.57 -7.92 -18.40
CA LEU A 131 5.20 -7.10 -17.26
C LEU A 131 5.55 -7.81 -15.96
N THR A 132 5.87 -7.02 -14.94
CA THR A 132 6.00 -7.48 -13.56
C THR A 132 4.86 -6.87 -12.77
N VAL A 133 3.87 -7.68 -12.43
CA VAL A 133 2.68 -7.23 -11.69
C VAL A 133 2.83 -7.65 -10.24
N ALA A 134 2.83 -6.68 -9.33
CA ALA A 134 2.73 -6.95 -7.90
C ALA A 134 1.26 -7.19 -7.55
N TYR A 135 0.97 -8.25 -6.81
CA TYR A 135 -0.37 -8.52 -6.29
C TYR A 135 -0.29 -8.85 -4.81
N ASP A 136 -1.42 -8.82 -4.11
CA ASP A 136 -1.53 -9.24 -2.72
C ASP A 136 -2.53 -10.39 -2.62
N PRO A 137 -2.10 -11.62 -2.26
CA PRO A 137 -2.98 -12.77 -2.15
C PRO A 137 -3.83 -12.76 -0.87
N ASP A 138 -3.66 -11.78 0.01
CA ASP A 138 -4.49 -11.65 1.21
C ASP A 138 -5.96 -11.38 0.84
N PRO A 139 -6.95 -11.86 1.63
CA PRO A 139 -8.37 -11.70 1.32
C PRO A 139 -8.88 -10.26 1.25
N ASP A 140 -8.13 -9.34 1.88
CA ASP A 140 -8.37 -7.90 1.87
C ASP A 140 -7.41 -7.15 0.91
N GLY A 141 -6.54 -7.89 0.20
CA GLY A 141 -5.56 -7.40 -0.77
C GLY A 141 -6.10 -7.36 -2.20
N ILE A 142 -5.37 -6.70 -3.10
CA ILE A 142 -5.73 -6.64 -4.53
C ILE A 142 -5.24 -7.92 -5.21
N SER A 143 -6.19 -8.72 -5.66
CA SER A 143 -5.89 -9.96 -6.37
C SER A 143 -5.23 -9.68 -7.73
N LEU A 144 -4.45 -10.65 -8.23
CA LEU A 144 -3.83 -10.55 -9.55
C LEU A 144 -4.87 -10.30 -10.66
N ASP A 145 -6.05 -10.92 -10.53
CA ASP A 145 -7.15 -10.76 -11.48
C ASP A 145 -7.68 -9.31 -11.48
N GLU A 146 -7.89 -8.71 -10.31
CA GLU A 146 -8.34 -7.32 -10.19
C GLU A 146 -7.31 -6.33 -10.73
N GLU A 147 -6.01 -6.58 -10.48
CA GLU A 147 -4.93 -5.74 -11.00
C GLU A 147 -4.86 -5.81 -12.53
N ILE A 148 -5.02 -7.00 -13.12
CA ILE A 148 -5.07 -7.17 -14.57
C ILE A 148 -6.31 -6.48 -15.18
N GLN A 149 -7.47 -6.55 -14.52
CA GLN A 149 -8.67 -5.84 -14.99
C GLN A 149 -8.51 -4.32 -14.93
N SER A 150 -7.86 -3.81 -13.87
CA SER A 150 -7.50 -2.40 -13.72
C SER A 150 -6.57 -1.96 -14.85
N LEU A 151 -5.52 -2.75 -15.11
CA LEU A 151 -4.58 -2.51 -16.20
C LEU A 151 -5.27 -2.47 -17.57
N LEU A 152 -6.08 -3.48 -17.89
CA LEU A 152 -6.82 -3.54 -19.16
C LEU A 152 -7.75 -2.34 -19.33
N SER A 153 -8.42 -1.94 -18.24
CA SER A 153 -9.32 -0.77 -18.23
C SER A 153 -8.54 0.54 -18.48
N GLU A 154 -7.37 0.71 -17.87
CA GLU A 154 -6.54 1.90 -18.10
C GLU A 154 -6.01 1.96 -19.53
N MET A 155 -5.52 0.83 -20.06
CA MET A 155 -5.07 0.71 -21.45
C MET A 155 -6.20 1.06 -22.42
N PHE A 156 -7.41 0.57 -22.16
CA PHE A 156 -8.59 0.82 -22.98
C PHE A 156 -8.96 2.31 -22.98
N ASN A 157 -9.02 2.94 -21.81
CA ASN A 157 -9.30 4.36 -21.69
C ASN A 157 -8.27 5.23 -22.44
N ILE A 158 -6.99 4.85 -22.40
CA ILE A 158 -5.95 5.52 -23.18
C ILE A 158 -6.22 5.32 -24.68
N ALA A 159 -6.45 4.10 -25.15
CA ALA A 159 -6.71 3.82 -26.56
C ALA A 159 -7.93 4.60 -27.10
N GLU A 160 -9.03 4.62 -26.34
CA GLU A 160 -10.24 5.38 -26.68
C GLU A 160 -9.98 6.89 -26.77
N SER A 161 -9.18 7.45 -25.85
CA SER A 161 -8.83 8.88 -25.88
C SER A 161 -8.12 9.31 -27.16
N TYR A 162 -7.46 8.37 -27.85
CA TYR A 162 -6.80 8.56 -29.14
C TYR A 162 -7.63 8.05 -30.34
N ASN A 163 -8.91 7.71 -30.15
CA ASN A 163 -9.79 7.12 -31.18
C ASN A 163 -9.21 5.82 -31.79
N CYS A 164 -8.68 4.96 -30.94
CA CYS A 164 -8.12 3.67 -31.32
C CYS A 164 -8.87 2.52 -30.64
N SER A 165 -8.99 1.38 -31.33
CA SER A 165 -9.29 0.09 -30.69
C SER A 165 -8.02 -0.51 -30.12
N MET A 166 -8.19 -1.31 -29.06
CA MET A 166 -7.12 -2.17 -28.55
C MET A 166 -7.61 -3.62 -28.47
N GLU A 167 -6.69 -4.54 -28.75
CA GLU A 167 -6.81 -5.95 -28.43
C GLU A 167 -5.59 -6.33 -27.59
N ALA A 168 -5.83 -6.95 -26.45
CA ALA A 168 -4.78 -7.35 -25.51
C ALA A 168 -5.00 -8.80 -25.11
N ASP A 169 -3.98 -9.63 -25.31
CA ASP A 169 -3.95 -11.01 -24.80
C ASP A 169 -2.91 -11.09 -23.68
N ILE A 170 -3.32 -11.57 -22.50
CA ILE A 170 -2.47 -11.59 -21.32
C ILE A 170 -2.29 -13.03 -20.82
N TYR A 171 -1.03 -13.44 -20.62
CA TYR A 171 -0.67 -14.79 -20.17
C TYR A 171 0.31 -14.75 -19.00
N GLU A 172 0.06 -15.51 -17.93
CA GLU A 172 1.02 -15.64 -16.83
C GLU A 172 2.21 -16.53 -17.24
N VAL A 173 3.44 -16.04 -17.06
CA VAL A 173 4.68 -16.75 -17.37
C VAL A 173 5.28 -17.33 -16.09
N GLY A 174 5.18 -18.66 -15.92
CA GLY A 174 5.82 -19.42 -14.84
C GLY A 174 4.93 -19.78 -13.65
N GLY A 175 3.61 -19.61 -13.76
CA GLY A 175 2.61 -19.94 -12.73
C GLY A 175 1.52 -20.92 -13.19
N GLN A 176 0.31 -20.80 -12.61
CA GLN A 176 -0.90 -21.44 -13.15
C GLN A 176 -1.15 -20.89 -14.56
N GLN A 177 -1.51 -21.73 -15.54
CA GLN A 177 -1.90 -21.29 -16.89
C GLN A 177 -3.21 -20.49 -16.81
N ARG A 178 -3.11 -19.21 -16.46
CA ARG A 178 -4.20 -18.24 -16.49
C ARG A 178 -4.01 -17.34 -17.71
N SER A 179 -5.12 -17.07 -18.38
CA SER A 179 -5.19 -16.19 -19.54
C SER A 179 -6.35 -15.23 -19.36
N TRP A 180 -6.14 -13.96 -19.69
CA TRP A 180 -7.15 -12.90 -19.64
C TRP A 180 -7.28 -12.24 -21.00
#